data_AF-A0A933ET38-F1
#
_entry.id   AF-A0A933ET38-F1
#
_cell.length_a   1.000
_cell.length_b   1.000
_cell.length_c   1.000
_cell.angle_alpha   90.00
_cell.angle_beta   90.00
_cell.angle_gamma   90.00
#
_symmetry.space_group_name_H-M   'P 1'
#
loop_
_entity.id
_entity.type
_entity.pdbx_description
1 polymer ?
#
loop_
_entity_poly.entity_id
_entity_poly.type
_entity_poly.pdbx_seq_one_letter_code
_entity_poly.pdbx_strand_id
1 'polypeptide(L)'
;MTAGKYTTRLGSGQGIVQETFILLDLWNRGMNVASLYQFALQSGRFQRLTARRLRNLVAEGFASRFLGDGTPAVYLKALKQTLNGKEFVQLLFLYTCRANRILYDFVQEVYWNAYSSGRATLSNEESTEFVVRANQEGKTTSPWSKNMIERVAGYLTGTLADLSLLEDGSKRARKILPYRMESRVAIFLAYDLHFAGNGDNAVLSHTDWALFGMDRSDVLDELKRQALRGWLIVQSAGDATRIGWQYRTMEELTDAFVKG
;
A
#
# COMPACT_ATOMS: atom_id res chain seq x y z
N MET A 1 3.31 -9.16 18.42
CA MET A 1 2.09 -8.35 18.20
C MET A 1 0.92 -9.29 18.05
N THR A 2 -0.11 -9.19 18.89
CA THR A 2 -1.39 -9.89 18.65
C THR A 2 -1.93 -9.42 17.30
N ALA A 3 -1.97 -10.33 16.32
CA ALA A 3 -2.35 -10.01 14.96
C ALA A 3 -3.78 -9.45 14.93
N GLY A 4 -3.96 -8.26 14.34
CA GLY A 4 -5.27 -7.63 14.23
C GLY A 4 -6.23 -8.45 13.36
N LYS A 5 -7.50 -8.51 13.75
CA LYS A 5 -8.54 -9.26 13.03
C LYS A 5 -8.88 -8.60 11.67
N TYR A 6 -9.26 -9.41 10.70
CA TYR A 6 -9.70 -8.97 9.38
C TYR A 6 -11.07 -8.27 9.45
N THR A 7 -11.19 -7.16 8.73
CA THR A 7 -12.40 -6.34 8.66
C THR A 7 -12.90 -6.23 7.22
N THR A 8 -14.11 -5.71 7.03
CA THR A 8 -14.73 -5.50 5.71
C THR A 8 -14.43 -4.11 5.11
N ARG A 9 -13.59 -3.29 5.76
CA ARG A 9 -13.34 -1.88 5.39
C ARG A 9 -12.77 -1.70 3.98
N LEU A 10 -12.07 -2.69 3.44
CA LEU A 10 -11.52 -2.66 2.09
C LEU A 10 -12.59 -2.35 1.02
N GLY A 11 -13.84 -2.79 1.23
CA GLY A 11 -14.94 -2.58 0.29
C GLY A 11 -15.37 -1.13 0.07
N SER A 12 -14.99 -0.22 0.97
CA SER A 12 -15.41 1.18 0.89
C SER A 12 -14.48 2.07 0.06
N GLY A 13 -13.37 1.53 -0.46
CA GLY A 13 -12.44 2.28 -1.31
C GLY A 13 -11.44 1.40 -2.06
N GLN A 14 -11.90 0.45 -2.89
CA GLN A 14 -10.99 -0.33 -3.75
C GLN A 14 -10.14 0.62 -4.60
N GLY A 15 -8.80 0.51 -4.48
CA GLY A 15 -7.82 1.35 -5.18
C GLY A 15 -7.84 2.84 -4.84
N ILE A 16 -8.91 3.54 -5.24
CA ILE A 16 -9.18 4.98 -5.11
C ILE A 16 -8.01 5.87 -5.54
N VAL A 17 -7.28 5.48 -6.60
CA VAL A 17 -6.05 6.16 -7.02
C VAL A 17 -6.32 7.61 -7.43
N GLN A 18 -7.28 7.82 -8.33
CA GLN A 18 -7.62 9.17 -8.82
C GLN A 18 -8.25 10.01 -7.70
N GLU A 19 -9.13 9.43 -6.90
CA GLU A 19 -9.77 10.11 -5.79
C GLU A 19 -8.77 10.49 -4.71
N THR A 20 -7.78 9.64 -4.43
CA THR A 20 -6.68 9.95 -3.51
C THR A 20 -5.86 11.12 -4.03
N PHE A 21 -5.53 11.16 -5.33
CA PHE A 21 -4.81 12.28 -5.92
C PHE A 21 -5.55 13.62 -5.75
N ILE A 22 -6.87 13.61 -5.92
CA ILE A 22 -7.75 14.77 -5.71
C ILE A 22 -7.84 15.13 -4.23
N LEU A 23 -8.04 14.15 -3.34
CA LEU A 23 -8.15 14.39 -1.90
C LEU A 23 -6.86 14.94 -1.30
N LEU A 24 -5.69 14.56 -1.83
CA LEU A 24 -4.41 15.16 -1.42
C LEU A 24 -4.33 16.66 -1.78
N ASP A 25 -4.96 17.13 -2.86
CA ASP A 25 -5.04 18.57 -3.14
C ASP A 25 -5.86 19.29 -2.06
N LEU A 26 -7.01 18.71 -1.73
CA LEU A 26 -8.01 19.32 -0.85
C LEU A 26 -7.63 19.23 0.64
N TRP A 27 -6.89 18.20 1.03
CA TRP A 27 -6.52 17.96 2.41
C TRP A 27 -5.34 18.82 2.85
N ASN A 28 -5.42 19.39 4.06
CA ASN A 28 -4.33 20.06 4.74
C ASN A 28 -4.15 19.49 6.15
N ARG A 29 -2.94 19.62 6.71
CA ARG A 29 -2.65 19.15 8.07
C ARG A 29 -3.64 19.76 9.06
N GLY A 30 -4.19 18.91 9.94
CA GLY A 30 -5.22 19.30 10.91
C GLY A 30 -6.67 19.15 10.42
N MET A 31 -6.91 18.91 9.13
CA MET A 31 -8.26 18.62 8.64
C MET A 31 -8.72 17.22 9.07
N ASN A 32 -9.86 17.16 9.75
CA ASN A 32 -10.53 15.90 10.08
C ASN A 32 -11.39 15.37 8.92
N VAL A 33 -11.87 14.14 9.05
CA VAL A 33 -12.70 13.44 8.05
C VAL A 33 -13.93 14.24 7.64
N ALA A 34 -14.64 14.83 8.61
CA ALA A 34 -15.85 15.60 8.35
C ALA A 34 -15.55 16.86 7.51
N SER A 35 -14.48 17.57 7.84
CA SER A 35 -14.04 18.76 7.12
C SER A 35 -13.62 18.41 5.70
N LEU A 36 -12.75 17.39 5.54
CA LEU A 36 -12.32 16.93 4.22
C LEU A 36 -13.49 16.50 3.34
N TYR A 37 -14.48 15.80 3.91
CA TYR A 37 -15.70 15.42 3.20
C TYR A 37 -16.48 16.64 2.72
N GLN A 38 -16.66 17.68 3.54
CA GLN A 38 -17.36 18.90 3.14
C GLN A 38 -16.62 19.63 2.01
N PHE A 39 -15.29 19.78 2.13
CA PHE A 39 -14.47 20.36 1.05
C PHE A 39 -14.55 19.55 -0.24
N ALA A 40 -14.48 18.21 -0.15
CA ALA A 40 -14.62 17.34 -1.31
C ALA A 40 -15.99 17.48 -1.98
N LEU A 41 -17.08 17.55 -1.19
CA LEU A 41 -18.44 17.72 -1.69
C LEU A 41 -18.61 19.08 -2.40
N GLN A 42 -18.10 20.16 -1.80
CA GLN A 42 -18.19 21.52 -2.35
C GLN A 42 -17.27 21.74 -3.56
N SER A 43 -16.18 20.98 -3.69
CA SER A 43 -15.23 21.12 -4.79
C SER A 43 -15.81 20.81 -6.18
N GLY A 44 -16.91 20.05 -6.26
CA GLY A 44 -17.47 19.58 -7.53
C GLY A 44 -16.58 18.60 -8.31
N ARG A 45 -15.47 18.11 -7.73
CA ARG A 45 -14.51 17.20 -8.40
C ARG A 45 -14.93 15.71 -8.39
N PHE A 46 -15.99 15.36 -7.66
CA PHE A 46 -16.47 13.98 -7.48
C PHE A 46 -17.87 13.74 -8.08
N GLN A 47 -18.12 14.24 -9.29
CA GLN A 47 -19.46 14.30 -9.91
C GLN A 47 -20.13 12.92 -10.12
N ARG A 48 -19.33 11.86 -10.24
CA ARG A 48 -19.81 10.48 -10.45
C ARG A 48 -20.19 9.78 -9.14
N LEU A 49 -19.93 10.39 -7.99
CA LEU A 49 -20.20 9.79 -6.67
C LEU A 49 -21.39 10.45 -6.00
N THR A 50 -22.26 9.62 -5.43
CA THR A 50 -23.29 10.13 -4.51
C THR A 50 -22.64 10.70 -3.24
N ALA A 51 -23.30 11.64 -2.57
CA ALA A 51 -22.81 12.21 -1.32
C ALA A 51 -22.50 11.14 -0.24
N ARG A 52 -23.28 10.06 -0.21
CA ARG A 52 -23.03 8.90 0.67
C ARG A 52 -21.76 8.15 0.26
N ARG A 53 -21.57 7.86 -1.03
CA ARG A 53 -20.37 7.15 -1.51
C ARG A 53 -19.10 7.98 -1.29
N LEU A 54 -19.17 9.29 -1.52
CA LEU A 54 -18.06 10.20 -1.25
C LEU A 54 -17.69 10.21 0.25
N ARG A 55 -18.69 10.22 1.15
CA ARG A 55 -18.44 10.14 2.60
C ARG A 55 -17.69 8.86 2.97
N ASN A 56 -18.13 7.71 2.46
CA ASN A 56 -17.48 6.43 2.72
C ASN A 56 -16.08 6.38 2.12
N LEU A 57 -15.88 6.94 0.92
CA LEU A 57 -14.56 7.02 0.29
C LEU A 57 -13.60 7.86 1.13
N VAL A 58 -14.03 9.02 1.62
CA VAL A 58 -13.21 9.90 2.46
C VAL A 58 -12.89 9.24 3.80
N ALA A 59 -13.89 8.67 4.48
CA ALA A 59 -13.73 8.12 5.83
C ALA A 59 -13.04 6.74 5.85
N GLU A 60 -13.54 5.80 5.06
CA GLU A 60 -13.12 4.39 5.10
C GLU A 60 -12.05 4.07 4.05
N GLY A 61 -11.94 4.87 2.99
CA GLY A 61 -10.89 4.75 1.97
C GLY A 61 -9.67 5.61 2.31
N PHE A 62 -9.76 6.92 2.13
CA PHE A 62 -8.63 7.84 2.24
C PHE A 62 -8.15 8.01 3.68
N ALA A 63 -9.04 8.37 4.60
CA ALA A 63 -8.65 8.71 5.97
C ALA A 63 -8.09 7.50 6.73
N SER A 64 -8.69 6.32 6.54
CA SER A 64 -8.23 5.08 7.15
C SER A 64 -6.81 4.67 6.73
N ARG A 65 -6.35 5.14 5.56
CA ARG A 65 -5.03 4.81 5.01
C ARG A 65 -3.98 5.87 5.30
N PHE A 66 -4.36 7.15 5.22
CA PHE A 66 -3.38 8.23 5.13
C PHE A 66 -3.45 9.25 6.27
N LEU A 67 -4.54 9.26 7.05
CA LEU A 67 -4.80 10.29 8.06
C LEU A 67 -4.63 9.83 9.51
N GLY A 68 -4.03 8.66 9.76
CA GLY A 68 -3.79 8.15 11.11
C GLY A 68 -3.05 9.16 12.00
N ASP A 69 -1.73 9.20 11.91
CA ASP A 69 -0.92 10.31 12.44
C ASP A 69 -0.81 11.49 11.45
N GLY A 70 -1.36 11.32 10.24
CA GLY A 70 -1.35 12.28 9.14
C GLY A 70 -0.05 12.28 8.33
N THR A 71 0.96 11.53 8.76
CA THR A 71 2.29 11.48 8.15
C THR A 71 2.27 10.98 6.70
N PRO A 72 1.57 9.88 6.35
CA PRO A 72 1.49 9.42 4.96
C PRO A 72 0.89 10.45 4.01
N ALA A 73 -0.15 11.17 4.42
CA ALA A 73 -0.79 12.19 3.59
C ALA A 73 0.14 13.38 3.33
N VAL A 74 0.97 13.77 4.29
CA VAL A 74 2.00 14.82 4.11
C VAL A 74 2.98 14.42 3.01
N TYR A 75 3.58 13.23 3.12
CA TYR A 75 4.59 12.78 2.14
C TYR A 75 3.99 12.55 0.76
N LEU A 76 2.83 11.88 0.68
CA LEU A 76 2.14 11.66 -0.59
C LEU A 76 1.76 12.99 -1.25
N LYS A 77 1.31 13.99 -0.48
CA LYS A 77 0.98 15.31 -1.03
C LYS A 77 2.23 16.01 -1.58
N ALA A 78 3.35 15.96 -0.86
CA ALA A 78 4.62 16.55 -1.28
C ALA A 78 5.17 15.88 -2.55
N LEU A 79 5.01 14.57 -2.66
CA LEU A 79 5.62 13.77 -3.72
C LEU A 79 4.74 13.55 -4.96
N LYS A 80 3.43 13.80 -4.92
CA LYS A 80 2.51 13.42 -6.00
C LYS A 80 2.78 14.06 -7.37
N GLN A 81 3.49 15.20 -7.42
CA GLN A 81 3.90 15.84 -8.68
C GLN A 81 5.30 15.42 -9.13
N THR A 82 6.08 14.82 -8.22
CA THR A 82 7.47 14.40 -8.44
C THR A 82 7.56 12.94 -8.87
N LEU A 83 6.69 12.10 -8.30
CA LEU A 83 6.64 10.68 -8.60
C LEU A 83 5.93 10.44 -9.92
N ASN A 84 6.41 9.46 -10.67
CA ASN A 84 5.69 8.97 -11.82
C ASN A 84 4.45 8.15 -11.37
N GLY A 85 3.56 7.84 -12.32
CA GLY A 85 2.31 7.14 -12.02
C GLY A 85 2.50 5.78 -11.33
N LYS A 86 3.54 5.01 -11.68
CA LYS A 86 3.82 3.71 -11.06
C LYS A 86 4.31 3.88 -9.63
N GLU A 87 5.26 4.79 -9.41
CA GLU A 87 5.81 5.08 -8.09
C GLU A 87 4.70 5.53 -7.12
N PHE A 88 3.83 6.44 -7.58
CA PHE A 88 2.71 6.92 -6.77
C PHE A 88 1.74 5.78 -6.43
N VAL A 89 1.35 4.96 -7.41
CA VAL A 89 0.47 3.80 -7.20
C VAL A 89 1.10 2.78 -6.24
N GLN A 90 2.41 2.54 -6.31
CA GLN A 90 3.11 1.63 -5.40
C GLN A 90 3.12 2.14 -3.95
N LEU A 91 3.25 3.44 -3.72
CA LEU A 91 3.09 4.01 -2.38
C LEU A 91 1.65 3.90 -1.88
N LEU A 92 0.65 4.13 -2.75
CA LEU A 92 -0.75 3.90 -2.39
C LEU A 92 -0.99 2.43 -2.02
N PHE A 93 -0.38 1.49 -2.75
CA PHE A 93 -0.44 0.07 -2.47
C PHE A 93 0.15 -0.27 -1.11
N LEU A 94 1.36 0.20 -0.80
CA LEU A 94 2.00 0.01 0.50
C LEU A 94 1.08 0.44 1.65
N TYR A 95 0.58 1.67 1.62
CA TYR A 95 -0.29 2.19 2.68
C TYR A 95 -1.66 1.50 2.71
N THR A 96 -2.20 1.09 1.56
CA THR A 96 -3.45 0.32 1.51
C THR A 96 -3.30 -1.04 2.19
N CYS A 97 -2.19 -1.74 1.94
CA CYS A 97 -1.86 -3.01 2.61
C CYS A 97 -1.67 -2.81 4.12
N ARG A 98 -0.89 -1.81 4.54
CA ARG A 98 -0.69 -1.50 5.98
C ARG A 98 -1.99 -1.19 6.71
N ALA A 99 -2.93 -0.51 6.06
CA ALA A 99 -4.25 -0.22 6.63
C ALA A 99 -5.23 -1.41 6.59
N ASN A 100 -4.99 -2.42 5.75
CA ASN A 100 -5.91 -3.54 5.52
C ASN A 100 -5.17 -4.87 5.65
N ARG A 101 -5.15 -5.42 6.88
CA ARG A 101 -4.43 -6.67 7.18
C ARG A 101 -4.81 -7.85 6.26
N ILE A 102 -6.08 -7.98 5.91
CA ILE A 102 -6.51 -9.04 4.99
C ILE A 102 -5.89 -8.90 3.60
N LEU A 103 -5.71 -7.68 3.10
CA LEU A 103 -5.03 -7.42 1.83
C LEU A 103 -3.54 -7.71 1.95
N TYR A 104 -2.94 -7.27 3.05
CA TYR A 104 -1.53 -7.54 3.38
C TYR A 104 -1.24 -9.05 3.30
N ASP A 105 -2.03 -9.86 3.99
CA ASP A 105 -1.86 -11.31 4.04
C ASP A 105 -2.19 -11.97 2.70
N PHE A 106 -3.25 -11.51 2.02
CA PHE A 106 -3.60 -12.01 0.69
C PHE A 106 -2.50 -11.80 -0.35
N VAL A 107 -1.82 -10.64 -0.31
CA VAL A 107 -0.70 -10.36 -1.22
C VAL A 107 0.43 -11.36 -1.00
N GLN A 108 0.80 -11.62 0.26
CA GLN A 108 1.92 -12.50 0.59
C GLN A 108 1.58 -13.99 0.38
N GLU A 109 0.40 -14.42 0.81
CA GLU A 109 0.01 -15.84 0.82
C GLU A 109 -0.57 -16.32 -0.51
N VAL A 110 -1.15 -15.43 -1.32
CA VAL A 110 -1.88 -15.83 -2.53
C VAL A 110 -1.28 -15.19 -3.78
N TYR A 111 -1.18 -13.86 -3.82
CA TYR A 111 -0.72 -13.18 -5.03
C TYR A 111 0.73 -13.58 -5.39
N TRP A 112 1.68 -13.44 -4.46
CA TRP A 112 3.08 -13.74 -4.76
C TRP A 112 3.33 -15.23 -5.02
N ASN A 113 2.59 -16.12 -4.36
CA ASN A 113 2.63 -17.55 -4.66
C ASN A 113 2.14 -17.86 -6.08
N ALA A 114 1.07 -17.19 -6.53
CA ALA A 114 0.60 -17.35 -7.91
C ALA A 114 1.61 -16.77 -8.92
N TYR A 115 2.16 -15.58 -8.64
CA TYR A 115 3.15 -14.91 -9.48
C TYR A 115 4.43 -15.73 -9.63
N SER A 116 5.03 -16.18 -8.53
CA SER A 116 6.29 -16.94 -8.52
C SER A 116 6.15 -18.32 -9.14
N SER A 117 4.96 -18.92 -9.08
CA SER A 117 4.63 -20.17 -9.77
C SER A 117 4.40 -20.01 -11.28
N GLY A 118 4.64 -18.82 -11.83
CA GLY A 118 4.50 -18.54 -13.27
C GLY A 118 3.06 -18.56 -13.78
N ARG A 119 2.07 -18.39 -12.89
CA ARG A 119 0.66 -18.45 -13.29
C ARG A 119 0.28 -17.23 -14.09
N ALA A 120 -0.55 -17.45 -15.12
CA ALA A 120 -1.03 -16.36 -15.98
C ALA A 120 -2.16 -15.55 -15.35
N THR A 121 -2.95 -16.14 -14.45
CA THR A 121 -4.15 -15.51 -13.88
C THR A 121 -4.33 -15.84 -12.41
N LEU A 122 -5.03 -14.95 -11.70
CA LEU A 122 -5.54 -15.12 -10.35
C LEU A 122 -7.08 -14.96 -10.36
N SER A 123 -7.80 -15.91 -9.78
CA SER A 123 -9.26 -15.91 -9.78
C SER A 123 -9.90 -15.47 -8.46
N ASN A 124 -11.17 -15.07 -8.54
CA ASN A 124 -11.99 -14.77 -7.36
C ASN A 124 -12.29 -16.02 -6.55
N GLU A 125 -12.30 -17.21 -7.16
CA GLU A 125 -12.45 -18.49 -6.46
C GLU A 125 -11.29 -18.70 -5.49
N GLU A 126 -10.05 -18.47 -5.92
CA GLU A 126 -8.87 -18.58 -5.04
C GLU A 126 -8.89 -17.54 -3.91
N SER A 127 -9.32 -16.32 -4.24
CA SER A 127 -9.54 -15.30 -3.21
C SER A 127 -10.64 -15.69 -2.23
N THR A 128 -11.69 -16.36 -2.71
CA THR A 128 -12.78 -16.88 -1.88
C THR A 128 -12.27 -17.96 -0.94
N GLU A 129 -11.46 -18.90 -1.42
CA GLU A 129 -10.84 -19.96 -0.61
C GLU A 129 -10.00 -19.39 0.53
N PHE A 130 -9.17 -18.38 0.23
CA PHE A 130 -8.40 -17.65 1.24
C PHE A 130 -9.30 -17.04 2.33
N VAL A 131 -10.37 -16.35 1.93
CA VAL A 131 -11.30 -15.71 2.88
C VAL A 131 -12.11 -16.74 3.68
N VAL A 132 -12.52 -17.85 3.06
CA VAL A 132 -13.20 -18.98 3.74
C VAL A 132 -12.30 -19.54 4.84
N ARG A 133 -11.04 -19.86 4.51
CA ARG A 133 -10.07 -20.38 5.48
C ARG A 133 -9.86 -19.40 6.63
N ALA A 134 -9.62 -18.13 6.32
CA ALA A 134 -9.44 -17.10 7.35
C ALA A 134 -10.66 -16.94 8.27
N ASN A 135 -11.88 -17.06 7.72
CA ASN A 135 -13.11 -17.00 8.50
C ASN A 135 -13.29 -18.23 9.41
N GLN A 136 -12.95 -19.43 8.92
CA GLN A 136 -12.97 -20.67 9.71
C GLN A 136 -11.92 -20.67 10.83
N GLU A 137 -10.75 -20.09 10.59
CA GLU A 137 -9.66 -19.93 11.56
C GLU A 137 -9.93 -18.81 12.59
N GLY A 138 -11.06 -18.09 12.49
CA GLY A 138 -11.41 -17.01 13.41
C GLY A 138 -10.58 -15.74 13.27
N LYS A 139 -9.87 -15.57 12.13
CA LYS A 139 -9.08 -14.37 11.82
C LYS A 139 -9.96 -13.14 11.55
N THR A 140 -11.26 -13.30 11.33
CA THR A 140 -12.23 -12.22 11.07
C THR A 140 -12.75 -11.58 12.36
N THR A 141 -13.15 -10.31 12.31
CA THR A 141 -13.77 -9.60 13.46
C THR A 141 -15.03 -10.28 13.98
N SER A 142 -15.75 -10.94 13.08
CA SER A 142 -16.97 -11.70 13.34
C SER A 142 -17.08 -12.80 12.27
N PRO A 143 -17.78 -13.91 12.53
CA PRO A 143 -18.12 -14.86 11.47
C PRO A 143 -18.81 -14.15 10.30
N TRP A 144 -18.28 -14.31 9.10
CA TRP A 144 -18.83 -13.73 7.88
C TRP A 144 -19.75 -14.74 7.18
N SER A 145 -20.87 -14.24 6.65
CA SER A 145 -21.78 -15.04 5.81
C SER A 145 -21.14 -15.29 4.44
N LYS A 146 -21.65 -16.29 3.71
CA LYS A 146 -21.20 -16.64 2.35
C LYS A 146 -21.14 -15.43 1.41
N ASN A 147 -22.19 -14.61 1.41
CA ASN A 147 -22.24 -13.38 0.60
C ASN A 147 -21.15 -12.37 1.01
N MET A 148 -20.86 -12.23 2.31
CA MET A 148 -19.79 -11.33 2.76
C MET A 148 -18.41 -11.84 2.32
N ILE A 149 -18.18 -13.15 2.40
CA ILE A 149 -16.95 -13.79 1.92
C ILE A 149 -16.75 -13.50 0.43
N GLU A 150 -17.77 -13.75 -0.40
CA GLU A 150 -17.72 -13.51 -1.85
C GLU A 150 -17.42 -12.03 -2.18
N ARG A 151 -18.04 -11.10 -1.43
CA ARG A 151 -17.78 -9.66 -1.60
C ARG A 151 -16.35 -9.28 -1.24
N VAL A 152 -15.85 -9.76 -0.10
CA VAL A 152 -14.47 -9.47 0.34
C VAL A 152 -13.45 -10.07 -0.62
N ALA A 153 -13.69 -11.27 -1.14
CA ALA A 153 -12.85 -11.88 -2.17
C ALA A 153 -12.78 -11.02 -3.44
N GLY A 154 -13.94 -10.55 -3.93
CA GLY A 154 -13.98 -9.61 -5.05
C GLY A 154 -13.28 -8.28 -4.75
N TYR A 155 -13.31 -7.82 -3.49
CA TYR A 155 -12.60 -6.61 -3.09
C TYR A 155 -11.08 -6.76 -3.13
N LEU A 156 -10.56 -7.94 -2.75
CA LEU A 156 -9.12 -8.23 -2.79
C LEU A 156 -8.60 -8.18 -4.22
N THR A 157 -9.19 -8.96 -5.14
CA THR A 157 -8.74 -9.00 -6.55
C THR A 157 -8.99 -7.68 -7.27
N GLY A 158 -10.10 -7.00 -6.99
CA GLY A 158 -10.38 -5.67 -7.51
C GLY A 158 -9.35 -4.63 -7.06
N THR A 159 -8.97 -4.64 -5.77
CA THR A 159 -7.96 -3.71 -5.26
C THR A 159 -6.59 -3.95 -5.90
N LEU A 160 -6.20 -5.21 -6.13
CA LEU A 160 -4.96 -5.53 -6.84
C LEU A 160 -5.00 -5.06 -8.30
N ALA A 161 -6.17 -5.07 -8.94
CA ALA A 161 -6.33 -4.53 -10.28
C ALA A 161 -6.19 -3.00 -10.31
N ASP A 162 -6.88 -2.31 -9.41
CA ASP A 162 -6.81 -0.84 -9.31
C ASP A 162 -5.39 -0.33 -9.01
N LEU A 163 -4.58 -1.16 -8.34
CA LEU A 163 -3.19 -0.88 -7.98
C LEU A 163 -2.16 -1.49 -8.94
N SER A 164 -2.61 -1.96 -10.12
CA SER A 164 -1.76 -2.44 -11.22
C SER A 164 -0.99 -3.74 -10.98
N LEU A 165 -1.39 -4.57 -10.00
CA LEU A 165 -0.87 -5.94 -9.83
C LEU A 165 -1.61 -6.94 -10.73
N LEU A 166 -2.88 -6.68 -11.03
CA LEU A 166 -3.72 -7.49 -11.91
C LEU A 166 -4.30 -6.64 -13.05
N GLU A 167 -4.74 -7.28 -14.13
CA GLU A 167 -5.43 -6.56 -15.20
C GLU A 167 -6.75 -5.92 -14.71
N ASP A 168 -7.05 -4.75 -15.26
CA ASP A 168 -8.24 -3.95 -14.94
C ASP A 168 -9.54 -4.54 -15.52
N GLY A 169 -10.68 -4.01 -15.08
CA GLY A 169 -12.04 -4.33 -15.52
C GLY A 169 -12.79 -5.22 -14.53
N SER A 170 -14.09 -5.47 -14.76
CA SER A 170 -14.86 -6.40 -13.93
C SER A 170 -14.66 -7.83 -14.44
N LYS A 171 -13.80 -8.62 -13.78
CA LYS A 171 -13.46 -9.99 -14.18
C LYS A 171 -13.47 -10.94 -13.00
N ARG A 172 -13.84 -12.20 -13.25
CA ARG A 172 -13.75 -13.29 -12.26
C ARG A 172 -12.35 -13.91 -12.17
N ALA A 173 -11.62 -13.91 -13.28
CA ALA A 173 -10.20 -14.25 -13.33
C ALA A 173 -9.46 -13.13 -14.04
N ARG A 174 -8.39 -12.64 -13.42
CA ARG A 174 -7.59 -11.52 -13.92
C ARG A 174 -6.20 -12.02 -14.28
N LYS A 175 -5.69 -11.59 -15.44
CA LYS A 175 -4.26 -11.72 -15.76
C LYS A 175 -3.40 -11.07 -14.68
N ILE A 176 -2.35 -11.78 -14.28
CA ILE A 176 -1.31 -11.26 -13.40
C ILE A 176 -0.39 -10.38 -14.23
N LEU A 177 -0.14 -9.15 -13.78
CA LEU A 177 0.73 -8.21 -14.49
C LEU A 177 2.16 -8.30 -13.95
N PRO A 178 3.19 -8.10 -14.78
CA PRO A 178 4.56 -7.95 -14.29
C PRO A 178 4.64 -6.80 -13.29
N TYR A 179 5.08 -7.10 -12.07
CA TYR A 179 5.14 -6.13 -10.99
C TYR A 179 6.54 -6.11 -10.39
N ARG A 180 7.19 -4.95 -10.41
CA ARG A 180 8.53 -4.73 -9.87
C ARG A 180 8.53 -3.43 -9.08
N MET A 181 9.17 -3.44 -7.92
CA MET A 181 9.32 -2.25 -7.10
C MET A 181 10.16 -1.20 -7.83
N GLU A 182 9.70 0.06 -7.81
CA GLU A 182 10.44 1.19 -8.36
C GLU A 182 11.50 1.67 -7.34
N SER A 183 12.69 2.06 -7.80
CA SER A 183 13.81 2.39 -6.90
C SER A 183 13.51 3.53 -5.92
N ARG A 184 12.77 4.57 -6.34
CA ARG A 184 12.37 5.66 -5.41
C ARG A 184 11.41 5.18 -4.33
N VAL A 185 10.57 4.19 -4.64
CA VAL A 185 9.69 3.55 -3.66
C VAL A 185 10.51 2.72 -2.68
N ALA A 186 11.56 2.02 -3.15
CA ALA A 186 12.47 1.28 -2.28
C ALA A 186 13.23 2.20 -1.33
N ILE A 187 13.77 3.32 -1.83
CA ILE A 187 14.42 4.34 -1.00
C ILE A 187 13.43 4.88 0.02
N PHE A 188 12.23 5.27 -0.42
CA PHE A 188 11.18 5.78 0.47
C PHE A 188 10.85 4.79 1.58
N LEU A 189 10.61 3.52 1.25
CA LEU A 189 10.27 2.49 2.23
C LEU A 189 11.42 2.25 3.23
N ALA A 190 12.68 2.23 2.78
CA ALA A 190 13.83 2.06 3.66
C ALA A 190 13.92 3.17 4.71
N TYR A 191 13.76 4.43 4.29
CA TYR A 191 13.78 5.58 5.19
C TYR A 191 12.53 5.65 6.08
N ASP A 192 11.35 5.35 5.54
CA ASP A 192 10.10 5.29 6.30
C ASP A 192 10.20 4.25 7.44
N LEU A 193 10.78 3.07 7.17
CA LEU A 193 11.04 2.06 8.19
C LEU A 193 12.11 2.50 9.20
N HIS A 194 13.18 3.14 8.74
CA HIS A 194 14.24 3.69 9.61
C HIS A 194 13.66 4.71 10.59
N PHE A 195 12.90 5.69 10.11
CA PHE A 195 12.28 6.73 10.93
C PHE A 195 11.11 6.23 11.77
N ALA A 196 10.54 5.07 11.44
CA ALA A 196 9.64 4.32 12.33
C ALA A 196 10.38 3.65 13.52
N GLY A 197 11.70 3.81 13.63
CA GLY A 197 12.52 3.31 14.74
C GLY A 197 13.12 1.93 14.53
N ASN A 198 13.06 1.37 13.30
CA ASN A 198 13.70 0.10 13.01
C ASN A 198 15.23 0.28 12.87
N GLY A 199 15.99 -0.58 13.55
CA GLY A 199 17.42 -0.69 13.30
C GLY A 199 17.72 -1.26 11.92
N ASP A 200 18.91 -1.02 11.38
CA ASP A 200 19.29 -1.33 9.99
C ASP A 200 18.96 -2.78 9.56
N ASN A 201 19.27 -3.76 10.42
CA ASN A 201 18.97 -5.16 10.12
C ASN A 201 17.48 -5.46 10.14
N ALA A 202 16.70 -4.79 10.99
CA ALA A 202 15.25 -4.90 11.03
C ALA A 202 14.59 -4.22 9.82
N VAL A 203 15.17 -3.11 9.32
CA VAL A 203 14.75 -2.52 8.03
C VAL A 203 14.91 -3.56 6.92
N LEU A 204 16.08 -4.19 6.80
CA LEU A 204 16.34 -5.18 5.74
C LEU A 204 15.44 -6.42 5.79
N SER A 205 14.96 -6.82 6.96
CA SER A 205 14.07 -7.99 7.12
C SER A 205 12.62 -7.62 7.43
N HIS A 206 12.24 -6.36 7.22
CA HIS A 206 10.87 -5.92 7.47
C HIS A 206 9.89 -6.59 6.48
N THR A 207 8.71 -6.99 6.97
CA THR A 207 7.75 -7.75 6.16
C THR A 207 7.12 -6.94 5.02
N ASP A 208 7.26 -5.61 5.02
CA ASP A 208 6.72 -4.76 3.96
C ASP A 208 7.41 -5.00 2.62
N TRP A 209 8.68 -5.42 2.62
CA TRP A 209 9.40 -5.79 1.39
C TRP A 209 8.74 -6.96 0.66
N ALA A 210 8.18 -7.91 1.41
CA ALA A 210 7.45 -9.03 0.84
C ALA A 210 6.12 -8.62 0.17
N LEU A 211 5.60 -7.41 0.40
CA LEU A 211 4.49 -6.87 -0.40
C LEU A 211 4.91 -6.65 -1.87
N PHE A 212 6.20 -6.45 -2.10
CA PHE A 212 6.81 -6.28 -3.42
C PHE A 212 7.54 -7.54 -3.90
N GLY A 213 7.36 -8.67 -3.20
CA GLY A 213 7.98 -9.94 -3.56
C GLY A 213 9.48 -9.98 -3.30
N MET A 214 9.99 -9.06 -2.48
CA MET A 214 11.42 -8.95 -2.16
C MET A 214 11.71 -9.66 -0.83
N ASP A 215 12.73 -10.50 -0.84
CA ASP A 215 13.33 -11.05 0.39
C ASP A 215 14.47 -10.15 0.90
N ARG A 216 15.07 -10.53 2.04
CA ARG A 216 16.18 -9.76 2.65
C ARG A 216 17.35 -9.54 1.68
N SER A 217 17.66 -10.53 0.85
CA SER A 217 18.78 -10.46 -0.09
C SER A 217 18.46 -9.50 -1.26
N ASP A 218 17.24 -9.56 -1.79
CA ASP A 218 16.75 -8.63 -2.80
C ASP A 218 16.81 -7.18 -2.29
N VAL A 219 16.40 -6.96 -1.04
CA VAL A 219 16.42 -5.65 -0.39
C VAL A 219 17.85 -5.16 -0.23
N LEU A 220 18.76 -5.99 0.28
CA LEU A 220 20.16 -5.62 0.44
C LEU A 220 20.78 -5.22 -0.91
N ASP A 221 20.50 -5.99 -1.96
CA ASP A 221 21.02 -5.70 -3.30
C ASP A 221 20.42 -4.43 -3.89
N GLU A 222 19.13 -4.16 -3.66
CA GLU A 222 18.53 -2.88 -4.02
C GLU A 222 19.17 -1.71 -3.26
N LEU A 223 19.35 -1.81 -1.95
CA LEU A 223 19.97 -0.74 -1.17
C LEU A 223 21.44 -0.51 -1.57
N LYS A 224 22.21 -1.56 -1.91
CA LYS A 224 23.56 -1.40 -2.48
C LYS A 224 23.52 -0.64 -3.80
N ARG A 225 22.56 -0.91 -4.70
CA ARG A 225 22.38 -0.14 -5.93
C ARG A 225 22.09 1.34 -5.64
N GLN A 226 21.25 1.62 -4.65
CA GLN A 226 20.94 3.00 -4.27
C GLN A 226 22.08 3.70 -3.53
N ALA A 227 22.96 2.94 -2.85
CA ALA A 227 24.17 3.48 -2.25
C ALA A 227 25.15 4.05 -3.29
N LEU A 228 25.26 3.38 -4.45
CA LEU A 228 26.05 3.89 -5.59
C LEU A 228 25.54 5.23 -6.14
N ARG A 229 24.27 5.56 -5.87
CA ARG A 229 23.63 6.82 -6.25
C ARG A 229 23.62 7.86 -5.13
N GLY A 230 24.27 7.58 -3.99
CA GLY A 230 24.41 8.52 -2.88
C GLY A 230 23.17 8.68 -2.00
N TRP A 231 22.17 7.80 -2.13
CA TRP A 231 20.96 7.88 -1.29
C TRP A 231 21.19 7.43 0.15
N LEU A 232 22.18 6.57 0.38
CA LEU A 232 22.54 5.97 1.66
C LEU A 232 23.91 5.30 1.50
N ILE A 233 24.48 4.78 2.60
CA ILE A 233 25.72 4.01 2.58
C ILE A 233 25.43 2.63 3.14
N VAL A 234 25.77 1.56 2.42
CA VAL A 234 25.62 0.18 2.92
C VAL A 234 26.99 -0.40 3.23
N GLN A 235 27.16 -0.92 4.44
CA GLN A 235 28.32 -1.70 4.87
C GLN A 235 27.84 -3.04 5.39
N SER A 236 28.26 -4.14 4.75
CA SER A 236 27.84 -5.49 5.10
C SER A 236 29.04 -6.36 5.46
N ALA A 237 28.96 -7.07 6.57
CA ALA A 237 29.96 -8.06 7.00
C ALA A 237 29.24 -9.28 7.60
N GLY A 238 29.29 -10.41 6.90
CA GLY A 238 28.48 -11.59 7.25
C GLY A 238 26.99 -11.23 7.26
N ASP A 239 26.28 -11.61 8.32
CA ASP A 239 24.84 -11.34 8.49
C ASP A 239 24.52 -9.92 8.98
N ALA A 240 25.54 -9.19 9.45
CA ALA A 240 25.38 -7.85 9.96
C ALA A 240 25.51 -6.82 8.83
N THR A 241 24.47 -6.00 8.67
CA THR A 241 24.52 -4.80 7.83
C THR A 241 24.37 -3.55 8.67
N ARG A 242 25.16 -2.53 8.33
CA ARG A 242 25.02 -1.15 8.82
C ARG A 242 24.65 -0.26 7.64
N ILE A 243 23.69 0.64 7.88
CA ILE A 243 23.22 1.61 6.91
C ILE A 243 23.55 3.02 7.44
N GLY A 244 24.31 3.77 6.65
CA GLY A 244 24.49 5.21 6.83
C GLY A 244 23.36 5.94 6.12
N TRP A 245 22.51 6.60 6.88
CA TRP A 245 21.36 7.35 6.38
C TRP A 245 21.78 8.77 6.03
N GLN A 246 21.69 9.12 4.74
CA GLN A 246 22.13 10.42 4.22
C GLN A 246 21.22 11.56 4.69
N TYR A 247 19.92 11.31 4.75
CA TYR A 247 18.91 12.27 5.19
C TYR A 247 18.53 12.00 6.64
N ARG A 248 18.33 13.07 7.43
CA ARG A 248 18.04 13.00 8.86
C ARG A 248 16.54 13.04 9.17
N THR A 249 15.73 13.38 8.18
CA THR A 249 14.26 13.41 8.28
C THR A 249 13.64 12.91 6.98
N MET A 250 12.36 12.51 7.04
CA MET A 250 11.59 12.19 5.84
C MET A 250 11.40 13.44 4.97
N GLU A 251 11.26 14.62 5.58
CA GLU A 251 11.15 15.89 4.88
C GLU A 251 12.38 16.13 3.99
N GLU A 252 13.59 15.99 4.54
CA GLU A 252 14.84 16.10 3.78
C GLU A 252 14.90 15.11 2.61
N LEU A 253 14.44 13.87 2.80
CA LEU A 253 14.35 12.87 1.73
C LEU A 253 13.36 13.30 0.65
N THR A 254 12.15 13.74 1.04
CA THR A 254 11.13 14.16 0.07
C THR A 254 11.58 15.38 -0.74
N ASP A 255 12.28 16.33 -0.10
CA ASP A 255 12.88 17.48 -0.76
C ASP A 255 13.97 17.06 -1.76
N ALA A 256 14.76 16.04 -1.42
CA ALA A 256 15.77 15.51 -2.33
C ALA A 256 15.15 14.87 -3.57
N PHE A 257 14.04 14.13 -3.44
CA PHE A 257 13.31 13.59 -4.59
C PHE A 257 12.82 14.68 -5.54
N VAL A 258 12.38 15.83 -5.00
CA VAL A 258 11.89 16.97 -5.79
C VAL A 258 13.04 17.64 -6.56
N LYS A 259 14.24 17.70 -5.99
CA LYS A 259 15.40 18.38 -6.59
C LYS A 259 16.09 17.58 -7.71
N GLY A 260 15.90 16.27 -7.75
CA GLY A 260 16.44 15.38 -8.79
C GLY A 260 17.25 14.24 -8.23
#